data_AF-A0A109LAJ7-F1
#
_entry.id   AF-A0A109LAJ7-F1
#
_cell.length_a   1.000
_cell.length_b   1.000
_cell.length_c   1.000
_cell.angle_alpha   90.00
_cell.angle_beta   90.00
_cell.angle_gamma   90.00
#
_symmetry.space_group_name_H-M   'P 1'
#
loop_
_entity.id
_entity.type
_entity.pdbx_description
1 polymer ?
#
loop_
_entity_poly.entity_id
_entity_poly.type
_entity_poly.pdbx_seq_one_letter_code
_entity_poly.pdbx_strand_id
1 'polypeptide(L)'
;MKKITILKRDENYSNIAGLSSSLEHSLRIRTKDFDNLVYDDELSKDNKIFYKNEFKTGNNKDDNQAIFDEILSQIKSEVNANTKTDYEKVEAEKQRKFKHKLMKFVSKSEEGVKDYVLNAIEDFKKFDSEQYKSLLESNGAKRINEKVNCLKSYCDLSEKLQASKLKKLKSDTNVVKEVILVIPKKNDVDVSEKTSDFLLQTAVEYYKENHPNNEILAGFSHSDESTNHCHLFINMKNSKTNEYDFVKQEQALAEKNKALSIREQPTPEDFEHPNRDPKRKNKLLLDAKNRWRGETLQRVFYKKFNDLSQQSNMQLEAVFNVKSSATDEAYKFMNEQSKLPKHLRKLSFINFQTEEAQKKLEEQNEATNKVVGTRKKNEVVIQKQIAEHSKRNLSLEDLNVEAENTERSLKNLKAEETLVKARIDKLNQDEETQKESFKKFTQEYFTKIFDEMKTLYQQVLGLKPLFDRNLKRFGLGKVFLKNDLLDEEEFDNRVKQIVRDKSTASLELFNSIDRHYDKNDKDFEARTKKWTHKEVKHRAANNRISENEFTQFLDRSAPESRPTYENSQSQKNKLT
;
A
#
# COMPACT_ATOMS: atom_id res chain seq x y z
N MET A 1 -25.85 -6.19 -6.67
CA MET A 1 -25.88 -7.56 -6.13
C MET A 1 -24.81 -8.42 -6.81
N LYS A 2 -24.04 -9.19 -6.04
CA LYS A 2 -23.04 -10.16 -6.51
C LYS A 2 -23.73 -11.51 -6.72
N LYS A 3 -23.61 -12.07 -7.93
CA LYS A 3 -24.17 -13.38 -8.27
C LYS A 3 -23.29 -14.48 -7.70
N ILE A 4 -23.87 -15.36 -6.89
CA ILE A 4 -23.17 -16.42 -6.18
C ILE A 4 -23.84 -17.77 -6.39
N THR A 5 -23.05 -18.83 -6.35
CA THR A 5 -23.55 -20.21 -6.29
C THR A 5 -23.54 -20.70 -4.84
N ILE A 6 -24.61 -21.37 -4.40
CA ILE A 6 -24.71 -21.93 -3.04
C ILE A 6 -24.82 -23.45 -3.14
N LEU A 7 -23.97 -24.17 -2.42
CA LEU A 7 -24.13 -25.62 -2.28
C LEU A 7 -25.10 -25.88 -1.13
N LYS A 8 -26.31 -26.35 -1.44
CA LYS A 8 -27.22 -26.95 -0.47
C LYS A 8 -27.06 -28.47 -0.51
N ARG A 9 -26.58 -29.06 0.59
CA ARG A 9 -26.45 -30.51 0.79
C ARG A 9 -27.41 -30.93 1.90
N ASP A 10 -28.09 -32.04 1.66
CA ASP A 10 -29.04 -32.62 2.62
C ASP A 10 -28.53 -34.00 3.04
N GLU A 11 -28.33 -34.21 4.33
CA GLU A 11 -28.03 -35.53 4.91
C GLU A 11 -29.22 -36.00 5.75
N ASN A 12 -29.55 -37.30 5.67
CA ASN A 12 -30.66 -37.88 6.42
C ASN A 12 -30.11 -38.99 7.31
N TYR A 13 -30.33 -38.89 8.62
CA TYR A 13 -29.85 -39.83 9.61
C TYR A 13 -30.94 -40.81 10.04
N SER A 14 -30.75 -42.09 9.73
CA SER A 14 -31.41 -43.22 10.38
C SER A 14 -30.57 -43.84 11.51
N ASN A 15 -29.27 -43.55 11.54
CA ASN A 15 -28.32 -44.02 12.55
C ASN A 15 -27.92 -42.89 13.51
N ILE A 16 -28.14 -43.11 14.81
CA ILE A 16 -27.77 -42.19 15.90
C ILE A 16 -26.26 -41.88 15.92
N ALA A 17 -25.38 -42.82 15.58
CA ALA A 17 -23.94 -42.58 15.60
C ALA A 17 -23.47 -41.60 14.50
N GLY A 18 -24.17 -41.57 13.36
CA GLY A 18 -23.93 -40.58 12.29
C GLY A 18 -24.35 -39.19 12.76
N LEU A 19 -25.58 -39.07 13.28
CA LEU A 19 -26.11 -37.83 13.85
C LEU A 19 -25.22 -37.28 14.97
N SER A 20 -24.82 -38.13 15.93
CA SER A 20 -23.90 -37.80 17.03
C SER A 20 -22.61 -37.18 16.48
N SER A 21 -21.98 -37.83 15.50
CA SER A 21 -20.73 -37.36 14.93
C SER A 21 -20.85 -36.03 14.17
N SER A 22 -22.03 -35.69 13.63
CA SER A 22 -22.25 -34.40 12.97
C SER A 22 -22.55 -33.29 13.97
N LEU A 23 -23.43 -33.57 14.95
CA LEU A 23 -23.71 -32.65 16.06
C LEU A 23 -22.43 -32.32 16.87
N GLU A 24 -21.59 -33.31 17.19
CA GLU A 24 -20.31 -33.11 17.89
C GLU A 24 -19.36 -32.16 17.14
N HIS A 25 -19.42 -32.14 15.80
CA HIS A 25 -18.65 -31.25 14.95
C HIS A 25 -19.27 -29.85 14.89
N SER A 26 -20.59 -29.75 14.70
CA SER A 26 -21.32 -28.47 14.66
C SER A 26 -21.34 -27.74 16.01
N LEU A 27 -21.22 -28.47 17.13
CA LEU A 27 -21.14 -27.92 18.48
C LEU A 27 -19.70 -27.71 18.99
N ARG A 28 -18.69 -28.01 18.17
CA ARG A 28 -17.25 -27.92 18.53
C ARG A 28 -16.90 -28.68 19.83
N ILE A 29 -17.59 -29.81 20.08
CA ILE A 29 -17.40 -30.67 21.27
C ILE A 29 -16.19 -31.59 21.09
N ARG A 30 -15.96 -32.07 19.87
CA ARG A 30 -14.80 -32.92 19.58
C ARG A 30 -13.51 -32.12 19.52
N THR A 31 -12.52 -32.59 20.27
CA THR A 31 -11.11 -32.26 20.10
C THR A 31 -10.37 -33.48 19.54
N LYS A 32 -10.38 -33.70 18.23
CA LYS A 32 -9.37 -34.56 17.60
C LYS A 32 -8.21 -33.68 17.14
N ASP A 33 -6.99 -34.20 17.16
CA ASP A 33 -5.78 -33.46 16.76
C ASP A 33 -5.83 -32.93 15.31
N PHE A 34 -6.72 -33.48 14.47
CA PHE A 34 -6.97 -33.04 13.10
C PHE A 34 -8.00 -31.92 12.96
N ASP A 35 -8.68 -31.51 14.04
CA ASP A 35 -9.74 -30.50 14.00
C ASP A 35 -9.15 -29.07 14.13
N ASN A 36 -8.02 -28.92 14.85
CA ASN A 36 -7.15 -27.73 14.82
C ASN A 36 -6.56 -27.42 13.41
N LEU A 37 -6.78 -28.30 12.43
CA LEU A 37 -6.37 -28.14 11.02
C LEU A 37 -7.54 -27.72 10.12
N VAL A 38 -8.69 -27.41 10.71
CA VAL A 38 -9.98 -27.18 10.02
C VAL A 38 -10.58 -25.82 10.39
N TYR A 39 -10.50 -25.42 11.66
CA TYR A 39 -11.07 -24.16 12.15
C TYR A 39 -10.07 -23.33 13.00
N ASP A 40 -10.35 -22.04 13.10
CA ASP A 40 -9.61 -21.03 13.85
C ASP A 40 -10.26 -20.78 15.23
N ASP A 41 -9.56 -21.17 16.31
CA ASP A 41 -10.06 -20.98 17.67
C ASP A 41 -10.27 -19.50 18.03
N GLU A 42 -9.57 -18.54 17.40
CA GLU A 42 -9.77 -17.10 17.66
C GLU A 42 -11.09 -16.56 17.07
N LEU A 43 -11.62 -17.22 16.03
CA LEU A 43 -12.87 -16.89 15.35
C LEU A 43 -14.07 -17.70 15.86
N SER A 44 -13.84 -18.70 16.72
CA SER A 44 -14.89 -19.51 17.36
C SER A 44 -16.02 -18.67 17.99
N LYS A 45 -15.64 -17.52 18.59
CA LYS A 45 -16.53 -16.54 19.23
C LYS A 45 -17.57 -15.93 18.28
N ASP A 46 -17.32 -15.98 16.97
CA ASP A 46 -18.16 -15.45 15.90
C ASP A 46 -19.11 -16.53 15.33
N ASN A 47 -19.14 -17.72 15.93
CA ASN A 47 -20.12 -18.78 15.64
C ASN A 47 -21.43 -18.53 16.40
N LYS A 48 -22.58 -18.83 15.78
CA LYS A 48 -23.90 -18.77 16.44
C LYS A 48 -24.65 -20.08 16.38
N ILE A 49 -25.44 -20.29 17.42
CA ILE A 49 -26.32 -21.44 17.62
C ILE A 49 -27.76 -20.93 17.60
N PHE A 50 -28.57 -21.46 16.70
CA PHE A 50 -30.02 -21.38 16.77
C PHE A 50 -30.54 -22.59 17.56
N TYR A 51 -31.08 -22.37 18.76
CA TYR A 51 -31.60 -23.44 19.63
C TYR A 51 -32.84 -22.98 20.39
N LYS A 52 -33.84 -23.86 20.54
CA LYS A 52 -35.13 -23.55 21.21
C LYS A 52 -35.81 -22.25 20.73
N ASN A 53 -35.72 -21.99 19.41
CA ASN A 53 -36.17 -20.77 18.73
C ASN A 53 -35.40 -19.46 19.02
N GLU A 54 -34.28 -19.52 19.72
CA GLU A 54 -33.42 -18.37 20.04
C GLU A 54 -32.07 -18.46 19.32
N PHE A 55 -31.48 -17.32 18.98
CA PHE A 55 -30.08 -17.25 18.55
C PHE A 55 -29.18 -16.94 19.76
N LYS A 56 -28.09 -17.71 19.91
CA LYS A 56 -27.11 -17.60 20.99
C LYS A 56 -25.70 -17.63 20.41
N THR A 57 -24.74 -16.94 21.03
CA THR A 57 -23.33 -17.04 20.64
C THR A 57 -22.75 -18.38 21.10
N GLY A 58 -22.15 -19.14 20.18
CA GLY A 58 -21.90 -20.57 20.33
C GLY A 58 -20.57 -20.96 20.96
N ASN A 59 -20.17 -20.32 22.07
CA ASN A 59 -18.78 -20.41 22.54
C ASN A 59 -18.54 -20.94 23.97
N ASN A 60 -19.54 -21.54 24.61
CA ASN A 60 -19.35 -22.26 25.88
C ASN A 60 -19.42 -23.77 25.67
N LYS A 61 -18.36 -24.51 26.03
CA LYS A 61 -18.29 -25.97 25.89
C LYS A 61 -19.35 -26.68 26.73
N ASP A 62 -19.65 -26.18 27.93
CA ASP A 62 -20.62 -26.82 28.82
C ASP A 62 -22.06 -26.66 28.30
N ASP A 63 -22.42 -25.47 27.80
CA ASP A 63 -23.73 -25.23 27.16
C ASP A 63 -23.86 -26.05 25.86
N ASN A 64 -22.80 -26.10 25.06
CA ASN A 64 -22.79 -26.88 23.82
C ASN A 64 -22.97 -28.39 24.11
N GLN A 65 -22.31 -28.92 25.14
CA GLN A 65 -22.48 -30.29 25.60
C GLN A 65 -23.91 -30.56 26.11
N ALA A 66 -24.50 -29.63 26.86
CA ALA A 66 -25.89 -29.75 27.31
C ALA A 66 -26.89 -29.79 26.14
N ILE A 67 -26.70 -28.95 25.12
CA ILE A 67 -27.51 -28.97 23.88
C ILE A 67 -27.39 -30.32 23.16
N PHE A 68 -26.16 -30.85 23.04
CA PHE A 68 -25.89 -32.15 22.43
C PHE A 68 -26.60 -33.30 23.15
N ASP A 69 -26.46 -33.36 24.47
CA ASP A 69 -27.06 -34.43 25.28
C ASP A 69 -28.59 -34.35 25.30
N GLU A 70 -29.17 -33.14 25.32
CA GLU A 70 -30.63 -32.94 25.23
C GLU A 70 -31.19 -33.45 23.88
N ILE A 71 -30.59 -33.02 22.76
CA ILE A 71 -31.02 -33.43 21.40
C ILE A 71 -30.86 -34.95 21.22
N LEU A 72 -29.71 -35.51 21.60
CA LEU A 72 -29.50 -36.96 21.46
C LEU A 72 -30.41 -37.76 22.39
N SER A 73 -30.68 -37.30 23.61
CA SER A 73 -31.60 -37.96 24.54
C SER A 73 -33.02 -37.99 23.98
N GLN A 74 -33.52 -36.85 23.47
CA GLN A 74 -34.81 -36.74 22.80
C GLN A 74 -34.90 -37.75 21.64
N ILE A 75 -33.97 -37.70 20.68
CA ILE A 75 -34.02 -38.56 19.49
C ILE A 75 -33.85 -40.05 19.85
N LYS A 76 -32.96 -40.41 20.80
CA LYS A 76 -32.82 -41.79 21.28
C LYS A 76 -34.13 -42.29 21.91
N SER A 77 -34.76 -41.48 22.75
CA SER A 77 -36.04 -41.81 23.40
C SER A 77 -37.14 -42.03 22.37
N GLU A 78 -37.31 -41.10 21.43
CA GLU A 78 -38.32 -41.20 20.36
C GLU A 78 -38.11 -42.42 19.45
N VAL A 79 -36.86 -42.71 19.06
CA VAL A 79 -36.53 -43.89 18.24
C VAL A 79 -36.80 -45.19 19.00
N ASN A 80 -36.36 -45.29 20.25
CA ASN A 80 -36.53 -46.49 21.07
C ASN A 80 -38.01 -46.77 21.40
N ALA A 81 -38.81 -45.72 21.63
CA ALA A 81 -40.24 -45.84 21.86
C ALA A 81 -40.98 -46.39 20.63
N ASN A 82 -40.57 -46.00 19.42
CA ASN A 82 -41.29 -46.31 18.18
C ASN A 82 -40.70 -47.47 17.35
N THR A 83 -39.51 -47.98 17.70
CA THR A 83 -38.82 -49.07 17.00
C THR A 83 -38.94 -50.38 17.78
N LYS A 84 -39.18 -51.49 17.06
CA LYS A 84 -39.23 -52.83 17.67
C LYS A 84 -37.83 -53.29 18.09
N THR A 85 -37.71 -53.80 19.31
CA THR A 85 -36.51 -54.52 19.77
C THR A 85 -36.33 -55.82 18.97
N ASP A 86 -35.13 -56.38 18.97
CA ASP A 86 -34.88 -57.64 18.24
C ASP A 86 -35.68 -58.82 18.80
N TYR A 87 -35.94 -58.83 20.12
CA TYR A 87 -36.90 -59.75 20.75
C TYR A 87 -38.32 -59.57 20.18
N GLU A 88 -38.82 -58.33 20.13
CA GLU A 88 -40.15 -58.03 19.56
C GLU A 88 -40.24 -58.41 18.07
N LYS A 89 -39.15 -58.28 17.29
CA LYS A 89 -39.09 -58.73 15.88
C LYS A 89 -39.23 -60.24 15.77
N VAL A 90 -38.48 -61.01 16.58
CA VAL A 90 -38.52 -62.49 16.59
C VAL A 90 -39.90 -63.00 17.01
N GLU A 91 -40.49 -62.45 18.07
CA GLU A 91 -41.83 -62.84 18.51
C GLU A 91 -42.91 -62.45 17.49
N ALA A 92 -42.79 -61.29 16.82
CA ALA A 92 -43.70 -60.93 15.74
C ALA A 92 -43.59 -61.85 14.52
N GLU A 93 -42.39 -62.37 14.22
CA GLU A 93 -42.22 -63.37 13.16
C GLU A 93 -42.86 -64.72 13.53
N LYS A 94 -42.70 -65.17 14.79
CA LYS A 94 -43.41 -66.36 15.32
C LYS A 94 -44.93 -66.18 15.23
N GLN A 95 -45.46 -65.04 15.68
CA GLN A 95 -46.87 -64.69 15.59
C GLN A 95 -47.38 -64.75 14.13
N ARG A 96 -46.62 -64.19 13.17
CA ARG A 96 -46.94 -64.25 11.73
C ARG A 96 -46.95 -65.69 11.20
N LYS A 97 -46.01 -66.54 11.65
CA LYS A 97 -45.96 -67.98 11.30
C LYS A 97 -47.19 -68.73 11.85
N PHE A 98 -47.63 -68.45 13.08
CA PHE A 98 -48.88 -69.01 13.61
C PHE A 98 -50.10 -68.52 12.83
N LYS A 99 -50.22 -67.22 12.54
CA LYS A 99 -51.33 -66.69 11.70
C LYS A 99 -51.38 -67.38 10.33
N HIS A 100 -50.25 -67.60 9.67
CA HIS A 100 -50.22 -68.31 8.39
C HIS A 100 -50.68 -69.78 8.51
N LYS A 101 -50.28 -70.50 9.57
CA LYS A 101 -50.79 -71.85 9.85
C LYS A 101 -52.30 -71.86 10.09
N LEU A 102 -52.82 -70.90 10.86
CA LEU A 102 -54.25 -70.74 11.14
C LEU A 102 -55.03 -70.43 9.85
N MET A 103 -54.61 -69.47 9.03
CA MET A 103 -55.28 -69.18 7.75
C MET A 103 -55.30 -70.38 6.79
N LYS A 104 -54.23 -71.19 6.75
CA LYS A 104 -54.17 -72.43 5.96
C LYS A 104 -55.09 -73.54 6.50
N PHE A 105 -55.41 -73.52 7.79
CA PHE A 105 -56.42 -74.39 8.40
C PHE A 105 -57.84 -73.88 8.11
N VAL A 106 -58.08 -72.58 8.32
CA VAL A 106 -59.37 -71.90 8.06
C VAL A 106 -59.84 -72.11 6.63
N SER A 107 -58.95 -72.04 5.63
CA SER A 107 -59.27 -72.28 4.22
C SER A 107 -59.73 -73.72 3.88
N LYS A 108 -59.80 -74.62 4.86
CA LYS A 108 -60.19 -76.03 4.75
C LYS A 108 -61.13 -76.49 5.87
N SER A 109 -61.71 -75.54 6.61
CA SER A 109 -62.57 -75.78 7.76
C SER A 109 -64.01 -75.38 7.45
N GLU A 110 -64.96 -75.96 8.17
CA GLU A 110 -66.37 -75.56 8.10
C GLU A 110 -66.59 -74.14 8.65
N GLU A 111 -67.67 -73.50 8.20
CA GLU A 111 -67.98 -72.08 8.42
C GLU A 111 -67.85 -71.68 9.91
N GLY A 112 -68.46 -72.43 10.83
CA GLY A 112 -68.42 -72.12 12.26
C GLY A 112 -67.02 -72.20 12.91
N VAL A 113 -66.17 -73.12 12.45
CA VAL A 113 -64.77 -73.21 12.91
C VAL A 113 -63.94 -72.07 12.31
N LYS A 114 -64.19 -71.74 11.04
CA LYS A 114 -63.57 -70.63 10.32
C LYS A 114 -63.88 -69.30 11.00
N ASP A 115 -65.15 -69.03 11.31
CA ASP A 115 -65.59 -67.78 11.93
C ASP A 115 -65.04 -67.63 13.35
N TYR A 116 -65.01 -68.70 14.14
CA TYR A 116 -64.37 -68.67 15.46
C TYR A 116 -62.89 -68.28 15.38
N VAL A 117 -62.13 -68.91 14.48
CA VAL A 117 -60.69 -68.62 14.31
C VAL A 117 -60.46 -67.20 13.78
N LEU A 118 -61.31 -66.71 12.87
CA LEU A 118 -61.22 -65.33 12.37
C LEU A 118 -61.54 -64.30 13.48
N ASN A 119 -62.62 -64.51 14.24
CA ASN A 119 -62.99 -63.67 15.38
C ASN A 119 -61.88 -63.65 16.45
N ALA A 120 -61.26 -64.79 16.77
CA ALA A 120 -60.13 -64.86 17.70
C ALA A 120 -58.82 -64.27 17.12
N ILE A 121 -58.70 -64.13 15.80
CA ILE A 121 -57.57 -63.43 15.16
C ILE A 121 -57.75 -61.90 15.22
N GLU A 122 -58.98 -61.42 15.13
CA GLU A 122 -59.32 -59.99 15.24
C GLU A 122 -59.35 -59.51 16.70
N ASP A 123 -60.03 -60.26 17.57
CA ASP A 123 -60.19 -59.98 19.00
C ASP A 123 -59.66 -61.16 19.84
N PHE A 124 -58.34 -61.25 19.90
CA PHE A 124 -57.60 -62.30 20.63
C PHE A 124 -57.92 -62.38 22.13
N LYS A 125 -58.57 -61.36 22.72
CA LYS A 125 -58.99 -61.35 24.13
C LYS A 125 -60.27 -62.16 24.38
N LYS A 126 -61.02 -62.50 23.32
CA LYS A 126 -62.21 -63.37 23.38
C LYS A 126 -61.89 -64.86 23.15
N PHE A 127 -60.61 -65.22 23.06
CA PHE A 127 -60.20 -66.61 22.85
C PHE A 127 -60.42 -67.44 24.13
N ASP A 128 -61.27 -68.46 24.03
CA ASP A 128 -61.46 -69.49 25.05
C ASP A 128 -60.95 -70.84 24.51
N SER A 129 -59.98 -71.43 25.22
CA SER A 129 -59.36 -72.68 24.78
C SER A 129 -60.26 -73.90 24.90
N GLU A 130 -61.17 -73.95 25.87
CA GLU A 130 -62.10 -75.07 26.03
C GLU A 130 -63.27 -74.94 25.06
N GLN A 131 -63.83 -73.73 24.88
CA GLN A 131 -64.87 -73.48 23.88
C GLN A 131 -64.38 -73.85 22.46
N TYR A 132 -63.16 -73.42 22.10
CA TYR A 132 -62.57 -73.76 20.80
C TYR A 132 -62.28 -75.26 20.65
N LYS A 133 -61.86 -75.93 21.72
CA LYS A 133 -61.61 -77.37 21.74
C LYS A 133 -62.91 -78.15 21.52
N SER A 134 -63.98 -77.85 22.26
CA SER A 134 -65.29 -78.47 22.07
C SER A 134 -65.84 -78.22 20.67
N LEU A 135 -65.68 -77.01 20.12
CA LEU A 135 -66.06 -76.70 18.74
C LEU A 135 -65.31 -77.60 17.72
N LEU A 136 -64.00 -77.80 17.90
CA LEU A 136 -63.19 -78.69 17.06
C LEU A 136 -63.59 -80.18 17.22
N GLU A 137 -63.96 -80.61 18.43
CA GLU A 137 -64.44 -81.97 18.71
C GLU A 137 -65.78 -82.24 18.02
N SER A 138 -66.76 -81.33 18.15
CA SER A 138 -68.07 -81.43 17.46
C SER A 138 -67.96 -81.43 15.94
N ASN A 139 -66.92 -80.80 15.38
CA ASN A 139 -66.62 -80.76 13.94
C ASN A 139 -65.69 -81.89 13.47
N GLY A 140 -65.46 -82.94 14.28
CA GLY A 140 -64.66 -84.12 13.91
C GLY A 140 -63.19 -83.81 13.55
N ALA A 141 -62.65 -82.69 14.03
CA ALA A 141 -61.38 -82.16 13.56
C ALA A 141 -60.19 -83.02 14.01
N LYS A 142 -59.34 -83.47 13.08
CA LYS A 142 -58.11 -84.20 13.46
C LYS A 142 -57.08 -83.26 14.13
N ARG A 143 -56.31 -83.79 15.10
CA ARG A 143 -55.23 -83.12 15.85
C ARG A 143 -55.67 -81.84 16.60
N ILE A 144 -56.73 -81.96 17.40
CA ILE A 144 -57.34 -80.85 18.17
C ILE A 144 -56.30 -80.09 19.00
N ASN A 145 -55.50 -80.79 19.82
CA ASN A 145 -54.50 -80.16 20.70
C ASN A 145 -53.46 -79.31 19.92
N GLU A 146 -53.02 -79.75 18.73
CA GLU A 146 -52.12 -78.94 17.88
C GLU A 146 -52.79 -77.64 17.43
N LYS A 147 -54.09 -77.68 17.10
CA LYS A 147 -54.87 -76.52 16.64
C LYS A 147 -55.19 -75.54 17.77
N VAL A 148 -55.61 -76.06 18.93
CA VAL A 148 -55.83 -75.26 20.15
C VAL A 148 -54.54 -74.57 20.57
N ASN A 149 -53.42 -75.32 20.64
CA ASN A 149 -52.12 -74.74 20.97
C ASN A 149 -51.65 -73.71 19.92
N CYS A 150 -51.97 -73.90 18.63
CA CYS A 150 -51.63 -72.94 17.57
C CYS A 150 -52.40 -71.62 17.73
N LEU A 151 -53.70 -71.67 18.02
CA LEU A 151 -54.50 -70.46 18.25
C LEU A 151 -54.14 -69.79 19.57
N LYS A 152 -53.97 -70.56 20.66
CA LYS A 152 -53.47 -70.05 21.94
C LYS A 152 -52.13 -69.34 21.80
N SER A 153 -51.14 -69.97 21.15
CA SER A 153 -49.83 -69.35 20.88
C SER A 153 -49.96 -68.07 20.05
N TYR A 154 -50.92 -67.99 19.13
CA TYR A 154 -51.20 -66.76 18.40
C TYR A 154 -51.79 -65.67 19.30
N CYS A 155 -52.74 -65.99 20.17
CA CYS A 155 -53.38 -65.04 21.09
C CYS A 155 -52.40 -64.53 22.16
N ASP A 156 -51.68 -65.44 22.83
CA ASP A 156 -50.66 -65.12 23.84
C ASP A 156 -49.58 -64.17 23.27
N LEU A 157 -49.12 -64.41 22.03
CA LEU A 157 -48.19 -63.52 21.33
C LEU A 157 -48.86 -62.23 20.86
N SER A 158 -50.14 -62.26 20.50
CA SER A 158 -50.89 -61.07 20.07
C SER A 158 -51.14 -60.07 21.18
N GLU A 159 -51.27 -60.56 22.42
CA GLU A 159 -51.35 -59.78 23.65
C GLU A 159 -49.99 -59.20 24.02
N LYS A 160 -48.95 -60.05 24.14
CA LYS A 160 -47.57 -59.61 24.41
C LYS A 160 -47.07 -58.56 23.41
N LEU A 161 -47.47 -58.68 22.14
CA LEU A 161 -47.13 -57.73 21.08
C LEU A 161 -48.15 -56.60 20.91
N GLN A 162 -49.17 -56.45 21.76
CA GLN A 162 -50.19 -55.39 21.60
C GLN A 162 -49.55 -54.00 21.60
N ALA A 163 -48.67 -53.71 22.56
CA ALA A 163 -47.89 -52.46 22.57
C ALA A 163 -46.92 -52.38 21.37
N SER A 164 -46.26 -53.49 21.01
CA SER A 164 -45.35 -53.54 19.87
C SER A 164 -46.04 -53.33 18.51
N LYS A 165 -47.34 -53.60 18.38
CA LYS A 165 -48.12 -53.29 17.15
C LYS A 165 -48.21 -51.79 16.88
N LEU A 166 -48.10 -50.94 17.92
CA LEU A 166 -48.10 -49.48 17.79
C LEU A 166 -46.73 -48.94 17.31
N LYS A 167 -45.65 -49.71 17.49
CA LYS A 167 -44.30 -49.39 17.01
C LYS A 167 -44.20 -49.57 15.50
N LYS A 168 -44.38 -48.46 14.77
CA LYS A 168 -44.37 -48.41 13.30
C LYS A 168 -43.01 -48.08 12.69
N LEU A 169 -42.04 -47.59 13.47
CA LEU A 169 -40.75 -47.16 12.93
C LEU A 169 -39.92 -48.37 12.51
N LYS A 170 -39.42 -48.34 11.27
CA LYS A 170 -38.40 -49.30 10.83
C LYS A 170 -37.02 -48.80 11.24
N SER A 171 -36.09 -49.71 11.48
CA SER A 171 -34.71 -49.39 11.87
C SER A 171 -33.91 -48.61 10.81
N ASP A 172 -34.38 -48.55 9.57
CA ASP A 172 -33.82 -47.78 8.46
C ASP A 172 -34.55 -46.44 8.20
N THR A 173 -35.53 -46.06 9.02
CA THR A 173 -36.27 -44.81 8.85
C THR A 173 -35.37 -43.62 9.19
N ASN A 174 -35.29 -42.63 8.31
CA ASN A 174 -34.60 -41.39 8.60
C ASN A 174 -35.40 -40.55 9.61
N VAL A 175 -34.75 -40.15 10.69
CA VAL A 175 -35.38 -39.45 11.82
C VAL A 175 -34.97 -37.99 11.94
N VAL A 176 -33.74 -37.66 11.56
CA VAL A 176 -33.24 -36.28 11.52
C VAL A 176 -32.69 -35.99 10.13
N LYS A 177 -33.02 -34.80 9.62
CA LYS A 177 -32.43 -34.23 8.42
C LYS A 177 -31.47 -33.12 8.81
N GLU A 178 -30.25 -33.19 8.34
CA GLU A 178 -29.29 -32.09 8.37
C GLU A 178 -29.28 -31.40 7.01
N VAL A 179 -29.27 -30.06 7.03
CA VAL A 179 -29.12 -29.21 5.85
C VAL A 179 -27.86 -28.39 6.03
N ILE A 180 -26.92 -28.59 5.11
CA ILE A 180 -25.63 -27.89 5.07
C ILE A 180 -25.69 -26.91 3.91
N LEU A 181 -25.53 -25.62 4.21
CA LEU A 181 -25.40 -24.57 3.20
C LEU A 181 -23.95 -24.09 3.18
N VAL A 182 -23.32 -24.06 2.01
CA VAL A 182 -21.96 -23.53 1.82
C VAL A 182 -21.96 -22.51 0.69
N ILE A 183 -21.26 -21.39 0.86
CA ILE A 183 -20.85 -20.51 -0.25
C ILE A 183 -19.42 -20.89 -0.64
N PRO A 184 -19.18 -21.58 -1.77
CA PRO A 184 -17.83 -21.89 -2.23
C PRO A 184 -16.92 -20.68 -2.36
N LYS A 185 -15.64 -20.81 -1.94
CA LYS A 185 -14.58 -19.78 -2.04
C LYS A 185 -14.48 -19.15 -3.45
N LYS A 186 -14.76 -19.90 -4.52
CA LYS A 186 -14.79 -19.41 -5.91
C LYS A 186 -15.79 -18.26 -6.19
N ASN A 187 -16.75 -18.02 -5.29
CA ASN A 187 -17.68 -16.90 -5.39
C ASN A 187 -17.08 -15.59 -4.84
N ASP A 188 -15.87 -15.62 -4.27
CA ASP A 188 -15.15 -14.42 -3.81
C ASP A 188 -15.97 -13.65 -2.75
N VAL A 189 -16.56 -14.37 -1.79
CA VAL A 189 -17.31 -13.78 -0.67
C VAL A 189 -16.52 -14.03 0.61
N ASP A 190 -16.14 -12.94 1.28
CA ASP A 190 -15.34 -12.97 2.50
C ASP A 190 -16.01 -13.80 3.60
N VAL A 191 -15.23 -14.64 4.28
CA VAL A 191 -15.72 -15.40 5.44
C VAL A 191 -15.99 -14.41 6.57
N SER A 192 -17.24 -14.40 7.06
CA SER A 192 -17.69 -13.39 8.02
C SER A 192 -18.94 -13.85 8.78
N GLU A 193 -18.99 -13.51 10.07
CA GLU A 193 -20.15 -13.70 10.97
C GLU A 193 -21.46 -13.33 10.25
N LYS A 194 -21.54 -12.10 9.72
CA LYS A 194 -22.69 -11.57 9.00
C LYS A 194 -23.18 -12.47 7.85
N THR A 195 -22.26 -13.13 7.14
CA THR A 195 -22.60 -13.97 5.99
C THR A 195 -22.99 -15.38 6.41
N SER A 196 -22.26 -16.00 7.34
CA SER A 196 -22.62 -17.33 7.89
C SER A 196 -23.93 -17.29 8.69
N ASP A 197 -24.21 -16.21 9.42
CA ASP A 197 -25.49 -15.99 10.10
C ASP A 197 -26.64 -15.79 9.14
N PHE A 198 -26.43 -15.03 8.06
CA PHE A 198 -27.45 -14.83 7.04
C PHE A 198 -27.83 -16.15 6.34
N LEU A 199 -26.87 -17.06 6.14
CA LEU A 199 -27.14 -18.42 5.68
C LEU A 199 -28.00 -19.19 6.69
N LEU A 200 -27.64 -19.17 7.98
CA LEU A 200 -28.39 -19.84 9.04
C LEU A 200 -29.81 -19.30 9.18
N GLN A 201 -29.98 -17.98 9.23
CA GLN A 201 -31.30 -17.32 9.25
C GLN A 201 -32.14 -17.73 8.04
N THR A 202 -31.56 -17.69 6.83
CA THR A 202 -32.27 -18.10 5.61
C THR A 202 -32.72 -19.55 5.68
N ALA A 203 -31.88 -20.45 6.21
CA ALA A 203 -32.24 -21.86 6.39
C ALA A 203 -33.40 -22.02 7.41
N VAL A 204 -33.29 -21.38 8.58
CA VAL A 204 -34.31 -21.41 9.64
C VAL A 204 -35.65 -20.89 9.12
N GLU A 205 -35.66 -19.74 8.46
CA GLU A 205 -36.90 -19.15 7.92
C GLU A 205 -37.51 -20.00 6.81
N TYR A 206 -36.71 -20.49 5.86
CA TYR A 206 -37.20 -21.36 4.79
C TYR A 206 -37.89 -22.60 5.35
N TYR A 207 -37.30 -23.26 6.37
CA TYR A 207 -37.87 -24.47 6.94
C TYR A 207 -39.06 -24.19 7.87
N LYS A 208 -39.07 -23.08 8.63
CA LYS A 208 -40.25 -22.64 9.39
C LYS A 208 -41.45 -22.33 8.48
N GLU A 209 -41.22 -21.68 7.35
CA GLU A 209 -42.27 -21.33 6.39
C GLU A 209 -42.84 -22.55 5.66
N ASN A 210 -41.97 -23.48 5.24
CA ASN A 210 -42.35 -24.57 4.35
C ASN A 210 -42.61 -25.92 5.04
N HIS A 211 -42.07 -26.13 6.24
CA HIS A 211 -42.25 -27.34 7.06
C HIS A 211 -42.60 -27.00 8.52
N PRO A 212 -43.64 -26.17 8.78
CA PRO A 212 -43.94 -25.62 10.12
C PRO A 212 -44.28 -26.67 11.19
N ASN A 213 -44.65 -27.89 10.78
CA ASN A 213 -44.94 -28.99 11.71
C ASN A 213 -43.70 -29.85 12.03
N ASN A 214 -42.51 -29.48 11.53
CA ASN A 214 -41.27 -30.17 11.81
C ASN A 214 -40.37 -29.32 12.68
N GLU A 215 -39.96 -29.86 13.82
CA GLU A 215 -39.12 -29.17 14.78
C GLU A 215 -37.72 -28.96 14.20
N ILE A 216 -37.23 -27.71 14.24
CA ILE A 216 -35.81 -27.42 14.07
C ILE A 216 -35.16 -27.70 15.42
N LEU A 217 -34.36 -28.77 15.50
CA LEU A 217 -33.69 -29.21 16.71
C LEU A 217 -32.60 -28.23 17.11
N ALA A 218 -31.73 -27.87 16.15
CA ALA A 218 -30.70 -26.85 16.28
C ALA A 218 -30.22 -26.37 14.91
N GLY A 219 -29.52 -25.24 14.87
CA GLY A 219 -28.74 -24.82 13.72
C GLY A 219 -27.48 -24.05 14.15
N PHE A 220 -26.49 -24.00 13.27
CA PHE A 220 -25.12 -23.59 13.57
C PHE A 220 -24.57 -22.75 12.42
N SER A 221 -24.06 -21.55 12.70
CA SER A 221 -23.26 -20.76 11.76
C SER A 221 -21.79 -20.92 12.12
N HIS A 222 -20.96 -21.15 11.11
CA HIS A 222 -19.52 -21.33 11.27
C HIS A 222 -18.77 -20.22 10.56
N SER A 223 -18.07 -19.41 11.35
CA SER A 223 -17.25 -18.27 10.94
C SER A 223 -15.75 -18.58 11.07
N ASP A 224 -15.44 -19.70 11.73
CA ASP A 224 -14.10 -20.20 12.09
C ASP A 224 -13.44 -21.08 11.01
N GLU A 225 -14.13 -21.44 9.93
CA GLU A 225 -13.58 -22.28 8.84
C GLU A 225 -13.31 -21.51 7.54
N SER A 226 -12.57 -22.13 6.61
CA SER A 226 -12.18 -21.56 5.30
C SER A 226 -13.31 -21.12 4.34
N THR A 227 -14.59 -21.33 4.68
CA THR A 227 -15.74 -20.95 3.85
C THR A 227 -16.98 -20.61 4.70
N ASN A 228 -17.73 -19.57 4.30
CA ASN A 228 -19.05 -19.28 4.88
C ASN A 228 -19.99 -20.49 4.74
N HIS A 229 -20.44 -21.03 5.87
CA HIS A 229 -21.37 -22.15 5.88
C HIS A 229 -22.21 -22.22 7.16
N CYS A 230 -23.32 -22.97 7.08
CA CYS A 230 -24.17 -23.27 8.22
C CYS A 230 -24.74 -24.69 8.16
N HIS A 231 -25.07 -25.25 9.31
CA HIS A 231 -25.75 -26.53 9.49
C HIS A 231 -27.11 -26.30 10.13
N LEU A 232 -28.14 -27.06 9.73
CA LEU A 232 -29.48 -27.00 10.31
C LEU A 232 -30.04 -28.41 10.49
N PHE A 233 -30.33 -28.79 11.73
CA PHE A 233 -30.85 -30.10 12.11
C PHE A 233 -32.36 -30.02 12.36
N ILE A 234 -33.11 -30.87 11.65
CA ILE A 234 -34.57 -30.86 11.61
C ILE A 234 -35.09 -32.25 11.96
N ASN A 235 -35.99 -32.34 12.93
CA ASN A 235 -36.72 -33.56 13.24
C ASN A 235 -37.66 -33.88 12.05
N MET A 236 -37.46 -35.02 11.39
CA MET A 236 -38.27 -35.43 10.23
C MET A 236 -39.68 -35.89 10.64
N LYS A 237 -39.94 -35.99 11.94
CA LYS A 237 -41.26 -36.26 12.51
C LYS A 237 -42.15 -35.02 12.47
N ASN A 238 -43.32 -35.19 11.89
CA ASN A 238 -44.36 -34.16 11.82
C ASN A 238 -45.14 -34.14 13.15
N SER A 239 -45.11 -33.03 13.87
CA SER A 239 -45.76 -32.84 15.18
C SER A 239 -47.29 -32.97 15.13
N LYS A 240 -47.91 -32.71 13.96
CA LYS A 240 -49.36 -32.80 13.77
C LYS A 240 -49.84 -34.22 13.47
N THR A 241 -49.08 -35.00 12.70
CA THR A 241 -49.45 -36.38 12.32
C THR A 241 -48.77 -37.44 13.19
N ASN A 242 -47.73 -37.08 13.92
CA ASN A 242 -46.82 -37.97 14.64
C ASN A 242 -46.12 -39.00 13.71
N GLU A 243 -46.06 -38.73 12.39
CA GLU A 243 -45.42 -39.58 11.38
C GLU A 243 -44.12 -38.98 10.82
N TYR A 244 -43.20 -39.83 10.37
CA TYR A 244 -42.00 -39.45 9.64
C TYR A 244 -42.31 -39.28 8.14
N ASP A 245 -43.11 -38.27 7.82
CA ASP A 245 -43.67 -38.04 6.48
C ASP A 245 -42.94 -36.96 5.65
N PHE A 246 -41.81 -36.44 6.13
CA PHE A 246 -41.05 -35.33 5.54
C PHE A 246 -40.84 -35.41 4.01
N VAL A 247 -40.52 -36.59 3.47
CA VAL A 247 -40.33 -36.78 2.01
C VAL A 247 -41.63 -36.57 1.22
N LYS A 248 -42.80 -36.87 1.82
CA LYS A 248 -44.11 -36.55 1.23
C LYS A 248 -44.37 -35.04 1.27
N GLN A 249 -43.96 -34.35 2.34
CA GLN A 249 -44.06 -32.89 2.44
C GLN A 249 -43.20 -32.20 1.37
N GLU A 250 -41.94 -32.63 1.21
CA GLU A 250 -41.04 -32.16 0.15
C GLU A 250 -41.60 -32.42 -1.26
N GLN A 251 -42.27 -33.55 -1.47
CA GLN A 251 -42.93 -33.86 -2.75
C GLN A 251 -44.11 -32.90 -3.01
N ALA A 252 -45.00 -32.71 -2.04
CA ALA A 252 -46.14 -31.80 -2.15
C ALA A 252 -45.69 -30.34 -2.34
N LEU A 253 -44.60 -29.92 -1.68
CA LEU A 253 -44.01 -28.60 -1.83
C LEU A 253 -43.43 -28.39 -3.23
N ALA A 254 -42.76 -29.39 -3.80
CA ALA A 254 -42.28 -29.33 -5.19
C ALA A 254 -43.46 -29.28 -6.19
N GLU A 255 -44.51 -30.06 -5.98
CA GLU A 255 -45.71 -30.06 -6.83
C GLU A 255 -46.44 -28.71 -6.79
N LYS A 256 -46.59 -28.10 -5.61
CA LYS A 256 -47.12 -26.73 -5.45
C LYS A 256 -46.28 -25.69 -6.21
N ASN A 257 -44.97 -25.90 -6.31
CA ASN A 257 -44.02 -24.96 -6.92
C ASN A 257 -43.52 -25.41 -8.31
N LYS A 258 -44.22 -26.35 -8.97
CA LYS A 258 -43.77 -26.97 -10.25
C LYS A 258 -43.39 -25.96 -11.35
N ALA A 259 -44.06 -24.81 -11.37
CA ALA A 259 -43.82 -23.73 -12.33
C ALA A 259 -42.44 -23.05 -12.20
N LEU A 260 -41.69 -23.28 -11.12
CA LEU A 260 -40.31 -22.80 -10.99
C LEU A 260 -39.30 -23.71 -11.71
N SER A 261 -39.59 -25.00 -11.87
CA SER A 261 -38.69 -25.99 -12.49
C SER A 261 -38.40 -25.64 -13.96
N ILE A 262 -37.17 -25.85 -14.43
CA ILE A 262 -36.89 -25.80 -15.88
C ILE A 262 -37.48 -27.03 -16.58
N ARG A 263 -37.54 -28.15 -15.86
CA ARG A 263 -37.98 -29.44 -16.40
C ARG A 263 -39.44 -29.72 -16.05
N GLU A 264 -40.17 -30.25 -17.02
CA GLU A 264 -41.46 -30.89 -16.77
C GLU A 264 -41.31 -32.07 -15.80
N GLN A 265 -42.40 -32.44 -15.14
CA GLN A 265 -42.41 -33.53 -14.17
C GLN A 265 -42.34 -34.87 -14.90
N PRO A 266 -41.32 -35.71 -14.67
CA PRO A 266 -41.12 -36.92 -15.46
C PRO A 266 -42.24 -37.95 -15.23
N THR A 267 -42.72 -38.49 -16.34
CA THR A 267 -43.85 -39.40 -16.50
C THR A 267 -43.36 -40.84 -16.74
N PRO A 268 -44.18 -41.88 -16.48
CA PRO A 268 -43.84 -43.25 -16.85
C PRO A 268 -43.51 -43.45 -18.34
N GLU A 269 -44.14 -42.65 -19.21
CA GLU A 269 -44.05 -42.70 -20.67
C GLU A 269 -42.65 -42.30 -21.16
N ASP A 270 -42.02 -41.31 -20.53
CA ASP A 270 -40.64 -40.83 -20.82
C ASP A 270 -39.56 -41.94 -20.73
N PHE A 271 -39.88 -43.05 -20.06
CA PHE A 271 -38.96 -44.15 -19.83
C PHE A 271 -39.38 -45.46 -20.51
N GLU A 272 -40.41 -45.44 -21.36
CA GLU A 272 -40.75 -46.60 -22.20
C GLU A 272 -39.65 -46.90 -23.22
N HIS A 273 -39.31 -48.18 -23.35
CA HIS A 273 -38.33 -48.64 -24.33
C HIS A 273 -38.47 -50.16 -24.53
N PRO A 274 -38.54 -50.69 -25.78
CA PRO A 274 -38.84 -52.11 -26.04
C PRO A 274 -37.95 -53.11 -25.27
N ASN A 275 -36.66 -52.81 -25.17
CA ASN A 275 -35.66 -53.69 -24.53
C ASN A 275 -35.38 -53.35 -23.05
N ARG A 276 -36.31 -52.69 -22.33
CA ARG A 276 -36.09 -52.24 -20.94
C ARG A 276 -37.04 -52.95 -19.98
N ASP A 277 -36.48 -53.62 -18.97
CA ASP A 277 -37.29 -54.29 -17.95
C ASP A 277 -38.06 -53.28 -17.06
N PRO A 278 -39.20 -53.68 -16.44
CA PRO A 278 -40.00 -52.80 -15.60
C PRO A 278 -39.25 -52.26 -14.37
N LYS A 279 -38.27 -53.00 -13.84
CA LYS A 279 -37.50 -52.63 -12.64
C LYS A 279 -36.55 -51.47 -12.94
N ARG A 280 -35.88 -51.51 -14.10
CA ARG A 280 -35.00 -50.46 -14.63
C ARG A 280 -35.80 -49.25 -15.06
N LYS A 281 -36.98 -49.43 -15.69
CA LYS A 281 -37.93 -48.34 -15.97
C LYS A 281 -38.30 -47.59 -14.68
N ASN A 282 -38.79 -48.32 -13.67
CA ASN A 282 -39.18 -47.74 -12.38
C ASN A 282 -38.03 -47.05 -11.66
N LYS A 283 -36.81 -47.60 -11.70
CA LYS A 283 -35.61 -46.95 -11.15
C LYS A 283 -35.31 -45.62 -11.84
N LEU A 284 -35.27 -45.60 -13.18
CA LEU A 284 -34.98 -44.38 -13.95
C LEU A 284 -36.04 -43.30 -13.73
N LEU A 285 -37.32 -43.68 -13.67
CA LEU A 285 -38.42 -42.78 -13.33
C LEU A 285 -38.26 -42.20 -11.91
N LEU A 286 -37.91 -43.02 -10.92
CA LEU A 286 -37.67 -42.57 -9.55
C LEU A 286 -36.47 -41.61 -9.47
N ASP A 287 -35.37 -41.95 -10.13
CA ASP A 287 -34.16 -41.10 -10.20
C ASP A 287 -34.49 -39.75 -10.87
N ALA A 288 -35.30 -39.75 -11.94
CA ALA A 288 -35.74 -38.54 -12.62
C ALA A 288 -36.70 -37.70 -11.75
N LYS A 289 -37.70 -38.31 -11.10
CA LYS A 289 -38.60 -37.62 -10.18
C LYS A 289 -37.86 -37.01 -9.00
N ASN A 290 -36.86 -37.69 -8.45
CA ASN A 290 -35.99 -37.17 -7.39
C ASN A 290 -35.15 -35.97 -7.88
N ARG A 291 -34.61 -36.00 -9.11
CA ARG A 291 -33.89 -34.85 -9.70
C ARG A 291 -34.81 -33.64 -9.91
N TRP A 292 -36.01 -33.87 -10.44
CA TRP A 292 -37.02 -32.82 -10.63
C TRP A 292 -37.48 -32.21 -9.30
N ARG A 293 -37.74 -33.04 -8.28
CA ARG A 293 -38.06 -32.58 -6.92
C ARG A 293 -36.92 -31.73 -6.35
N GLY A 294 -35.69 -32.24 -6.40
CA GLY A 294 -34.51 -31.55 -5.89
C GLY A 294 -34.25 -30.21 -6.57
N GLU A 295 -34.35 -30.15 -7.91
CA GLU A 295 -34.24 -28.90 -8.67
C GLU A 295 -35.32 -27.89 -8.25
N THR A 296 -36.58 -28.33 -8.17
CA THR A 296 -37.70 -27.46 -7.79
C THR A 296 -37.52 -26.90 -6.38
N LEU A 297 -37.17 -27.75 -5.40
CA LEU A 297 -36.94 -27.32 -4.01
C LEU A 297 -35.75 -26.37 -3.89
N GLN A 298 -34.66 -26.61 -4.63
CA GLN A 298 -33.52 -25.68 -4.66
C GLN A 298 -33.92 -24.31 -5.22
N ARG A 299 -34.88 -24.25 -6.15
CA ARG A 299 -35.41 -22.99 -6.70
C ARG A 299 -36.31 -22.25 -5.72
N VAL A 300 -37.17 -22.96 -4.97
CA VAL A 300 -37.95 -22.35 -3.87
C VAL A 300 -36.99 -21.78 -2.82
N PHE A 301 -35.94 -22.52 -2.47
CA PHE A 301 -34.91 -22.06 -1.53
C PHE A 301 -34.15 -20.83 -2.04
N TYR A 302 -33.68 -20.81 -3.29
CA TYR A 302 -32.99 -19.64 -3.86
C TYR A 302 -33.91 -18.42 -3.97
N LYS A 303 -35.21 -18.60 -4.24
CA LYS A 303 -36.17 -17.50 -4.20
C LYS A 303 -36.19 -16.87 -2.80
N LYS A 304 -36.40 -17.67 -1.74
CA LYS A 304 -36.39 -17.19 -0.35
C LYS A 304 -35.05 -16.53 0.03
N PHE A 305 -33.92 -17.11 -0.38
CA PHE A 305 -32.59 -16.52 -0.16
C PHE A 305 -32.47 -15.14 -0.83
N ASN A 306 -32.90 -15.00 -2.09
CA ASN A 306 -32.82 -13.74 -2.82
C ASN A 306 -33.74 -12.67 -2.22
N ASP A 307 -34.97 -13.05 -1.87
CA ASP A 307 -35.94 -12.17 -1.22
C ASP A 307 -35.38 -11.65 0.12
N LEU A 308 -34.78 -12.52 0.95
CA LEU A 308 -34.13 -12.13 2.20
C LEU A 308 -32.84 -11.32 1.99
N SER A 309 -32.06 -11.61 0.94
CA SER A 309 -30.81 -10.89 0.67
C SER A 309 -31.07 -9.42 0.29
N GLN A 310 -32.20 -9.17 -0.36
CA GLN A 310 -32.71 -7.82 -0.63
C GLN A 310 -33.18 -7.13 0.65
N GLN A 311 -34.00 -7.81 1.46
CA GLN A 311 -34.54 -7.25 2.71
C GLN A 311 -33.44 -6.89 3.72
N SER A 312 -32.43 -7.76 3.87
CA SER A 312 -31.30 -7.57 4.80
C SER A 312 -30.12 -6.79 4.20
N ASN A 313 -30.27 -6.21 3.00
CA ASN A 313 -29.23 -5.49 2.25
C ASN A 313 -27.87 -6.24 2.21
N MET A 314 -27.92 -7.55 1.99
CA MET A 314 -26.72 -8.40 1.89
C MET A 314 -26.07 -8.32 0.50
N GLN A 315 -26.79 -7.81 -0.50
CA GLN A 315 -26.32 -7.64 -1.88
C GLN A 315 -25.87 -8.96 -2.57
N LEU A 316 -26.39 -10.11 -2.15
CA LEU A 316 -26.10 -11.42 -2.77
C LEU A 316 -27.28 -11.88 -3.63
N GLU A 317 -27.00 -12.59 -4.72
CA GLU A 317 -28.02 -13.22 -5.57
C GLU A 317 -27.62 -14.69 -5.81
N ALA A 318 -28.35 -15.62 -5.21
CA ALA A 318 -28.20 -17.05 -5.44
C ALA A 318 -28.64 -17.43 -6.86
N VAL A 319 -27.69 -17.93 -7.65
CA VAL A 319 -27.90 -18.35 -9.04
C VAL A 319 -27.51 -19.81 -9.24
N PHE A 320 -28.14 -20.46 -10.22
CA PHE A 320 -27.77 -21.83 -10.60
C PHE A 320 -26.45 -21.82 -11.37
N ASN A 321 -25.58 -22.77 -11.02
CA ASN A 321 -24.32 -22.97 -11.71
C ASN A 321 -24.59 -23.47 -13.14
N VAL A 322 -24.23 -22.69 -14.16
CA VAL A 322 -24.37 -23.09 -15.56
C VAL A 322 -23.39 -24.24 -15.82
N LYS A 323 -23.87 -25.34 -16.41
CA LYS A 323 -22.99 -26.47 -16.77
C LYS A 323 -22.00 -26.05 -17.85
N SER A 324 -20.72 -26.12 -17.53
CA SER A 324 -19.60 -25.96 -18.45
C SER A 324 -18.51 -27.02 -18.16
N SER A 325 -17.60 -27.23 -19.11
CA SER A 325 -16.43 -28.11 -18.94
C SER A 325 -15.65 -27.79 -17.66
N ALA A 326 -15.40 -26.50 -17.40
CA ALA A 326 -14.73 -26.03 -16.19
C ALA A 326 -15.48 -26.40 -14.90
N THR A 327 -16.82 -26.43 -14.90
CA THR A 327 -17.58 -26.88 -13.73
C THR A 327 -17.48 -28.40 -13.52
N ASP A 328 -17.49 -29.20 -14.58
CA ASP A 328 -17.35 -30.66 -14.48
C ASP A 328 -15.92 -31.06 -14.04
N GLU A 329 -14.89 -30.32 -14.49
CA GLU A 329 -13.51 -30.47 -14.00
C GLU A 329 -13.39 -30.09 -12.52
N ALA A 330 -14.01 -29.00 -12.08
CA ALA A 330 -14.05 -28.64 -10.66
C ALA A 330 -14.73 -29.74 -9.81
N TYR A 331 -15.81 -30.37 -10.29
CA TYR A 331 -16.43 -31.50 -9.59
C TYR A 331 -15.53 -32.74 -9.54
N LYS A 332 -14.78 -33.06 -10.62
CA LYS A 332 -13.79 -34.14 -10.62
C LYS A 332 -12.68 -33.86 -9.59
N PHE A 333 -12.11 -32.65 -9.61
CA PHE A 333 -11.08 -32.22 -8.67
C PHE A 333 -11.56 -32.34 -7.21
N MET A 334 -12.74 -31.81 -6.87
CA MET A 334 -13.28 -31.95 -5.50
C MET A 334 -13.48 -33.40 -5.08
N ASN A 335 -13.90 -34.29 -6.00
CA ASN A 335 -14.07 -35.72 -5.74
C ASN A 335 -12.73 -36.45 -5.56
N GLU A 336 -11.67 -36.03 -6.25
CA GLU A 336 -10.32 -36.54 -6.03
C GLU A 336 -9.75 -36.04 -4.68
N GLN A 337 -9.93 -34.75 -4.36
CA GLN A 337 -9.51 -34.18 -3.07
C GLN A 337 -10.25 -34.83 -1.89
N SER A 338 -11.54 -35.17 -2.02
CA SER A 338 -12.30 -35.79 -0.92
C SER A 338 -11.77 -37.18 -0.52
N LYS A 339 -11.10 -37.90 -1.43
CA LYS A 339 -10.48 -39.21 -1.19
C LYS A 339 -9.13 -39.11 -0.46
N LEU A 340 -8.48 -37.95 -0.47
CA LEU A 340 -7.21 -37.74 0.22
C LEU A 340 -7.43 -37.53 1.74
N PRO A 341 -6.46 -37.93 2.59
CA PRO A 341 -6.39 -37.54 3.99
C PRO A 341 -6.50 -36.01 4.16
N LYS A 342 -7.19 -35.52 5.21
CA LYS A 342 -7.50 -34.08 5.41
C LYS A 342 -6.29 -33.16 5.19
N HIS A 343 -5.14 -33.50 5.76
CA HIS A 343 -3.91 -32.69 5.69
C HIS A 343 -3.27 -32.64 4.28
N LEU A 344 -3.58 -33.59 3.39
CA LEU A 344 -3.11 -33.61 1.99
C LEU A 344 -4.09 -32.94 1.01
N ARG A 345 -5.24 -32.45 1.48
CA ARG A 345 -6.23 -31.77 0.63
C ARG A 345 -5.79 -30.34 0.36
N LYS A 346 -5.70 -29.96 -0.91
CA LYS A 346 -5.39 -28.58 -1.33
C LYS A 346 -6.38 -27.56 -0.78
N LEU A 347 -7.64 -27.95 -0.58
CA LEU A 347 -8.70 -27.11 -0.01
C LEU A 347 -8.83 -27.29 1.51
N SER A 348 -7.71 -27.35 2.25
CA SER A 348 -7.68 -27.40 3.72
C SER A 348 -7.44 -26.01 4.32
N PHE A 349 -7.80 -25.82 5.59
CA PHE A 349 -7.56 -24.55 6.28
C PHE A 349 -6.07 -24.24 6.43
N ILE A 350 -5.22 -25.24 6.69
CA ILE A 350 -3.74 -25.09 6.68
C ILE A 350 -3.25 -24.53 5.34
N ASN A 351 -3.69 -25.13 4.23
CA ASN A 351 -3.25 -24.70 2.90
C ASN A 351 -3.77 -23.28 2.60
N PHE A 352 -4.96 -22.92 3.08
CA PHE A 352 -5.45 -21.55 3.00
C PHE A 352 -4.60 -20.55 3.82
N GLN A 353 -4.28 -20.86 5.08
CA GLN A 353 -3.38 -20.04 5.90
C GLN A 353 -1.99 -19.92 5.25
N THR A 354 -1.50 -20.97 4.61
CA THR A 354 -0.22 -20.99 3.90
C THR A 354 -0.26 -20.12 2.63
N GLU A 355 -1.33 -20.22 1.83
CA GLU A 355 -1.59 -19.35 0.67
C GLU A 355 -1.67 -17.87 1.09
N GLU A 356 -2.40 -17.55 2.17
CA GLU A 356 -2.49 -16.18 2.69
C GLU A 356 -1.15 -15.66 3.22
N ALA A 357 -0.44 -16.46 4.00
CA ALA A 357 0.85 -16.08 4.55
C ALA A 357 1.88 -15.84 3.43
N GLN A 358 1.90 -16.70 2.41
CA GLN A 358 2.74 -16.52 1.24
C GLN A 358 2.35 -15.25 0.47
N LYS A 359 1.06 -14.99 0.25
CA LYS A 359 0.59 -13.77 -0.43
C LYS A 359 0.97 -12.50 0.35
N LYS A 360 0.78 -12.48 1.67
CA LYS A 360 1.19 -11.38 2.55
C LYS A 360 2.72 -11.16 2.50
N LEU A 361 3.50 -12.25 2.43
CA LEU A 361 4.96 -12.20 2.26
C LEU A 361 5.36 -11.65 0.88
N GLU A 362 4.67 -12.02 -0.19
CA GLU A 362 4.88 -11.49 -1.55
C GLU A 362 4.55 -9.99 -1.63
N GLU A 363 3.41 -9.56 -1.08
CA GLU A 363 3.03 -8.14 -0.96
C GLU A 363 4.04 -7.33 -0.12
N GLN A 364 4.53 -7.89 1.00
CA GLN A 364 5.58 -7.28 1.82
C GLN A 364 6.93 -7.22 1.11
N ASN A 365 7.29 -8.24 0.33
CA ASN A 365 8.50 -8.26 -0.49
C ASN A 365 8.43 -7.22 -1.62
N GLU A 366 7.28 -7.04 -2.28
CA GLU A 366 7.07 -5.96 -3.24
C GLU A 366 7.23 -4.58 -2.60
N ALA A 367 6.61 -4.34 -1.44
CA ALA A 367 6.74 -3.09 -0.71
C ALA A 367 8.21 -2.83 -0.32
N THR A 368 8.92 -3.85 0.17
CA THR A 368 10.34 -3.77 0.51
C THR A 368 11.21 -3.47 -0.72
N ASN A 369 10.95 -4.12 -1.86
CA ASN A 369 11.65 -3.86 -3.12
C ASN A 369 11.44 -2.42 -3.62
N LYS A 370 10.23 -1.85 -3.47
CA LYS A 370 9.93 -0.44 -3.77
C LYS A 370 10.74 0.51 -2.86
N VAL A 371 10.87 0.20 -1.57
CA VAL A 371 11.70 0.96 -0.62
C VAL A 371 13.20 0.87 -0.97
N VAL A 372 13.71 -0.33 -1.25
CA VAL A 372 15.12 -0.55 -1.65
C VAL A 372 15.44 0.18 -2.96
N GLY A 373 14.56 0.12 -3.95
CA GLY A 373 14.69 0.87 -5.21
C GLY A 373 14.75 2.38 -5.00
N THR A 374 13.93 2.92 -4.09
CA THR A 374 13.97 4.34 -3.70
C THR A 374 15.26 4.71 -2.96
N ARG A 375 15.74 3.86 -2.02
CA ARG A 375 17.02 4.07 -1.33
C ARG A 375 18.20 4.14 -2.30
N LYS A 376 18.29 3.23 -3.27
CA LYS A 376 19.34 3.25 -4.31
C LYS A 376 19.30 4.53 -5.17
N LYS A 377 18.11 5.04 -5.51
CA LYS A 377 17.98 6.33 -6.21
C LYS A 377 18.48 7.50 -5.35
N ASN A 378 18.10 7.53 -4.07
CA ASN A 378 18.55 8.57 -3.14
C ASN A 378 20.07 8.52 -2.90
N GLU A 379 20.65 7.32 -2.80
CA GLU A 379 22.10 7.12 -2.67
C GLU A 379 22.87 7.71 -3.86
N VAL A 380 22.39 7.52 -5.10
CA VAL A 380 22.97 8.16 -6.30
C VAL A 380 22.86 9.70 -6.24
N VAL A 381 21.77 10.25 -5.69
CA VAL A 381 21.62 11.71 -5.51
C VAL A 381 22.59 12.23 -4.44
N ILE A 382 22.71 11.54 -3.31
CA ILE A 382 23.64 11.89 -2.22
C ILE A 382 25.08 11.86 -2.71
N GLN A 383 25.49 10.83 -3.46
CA GLN A 383 26.84 10.74 -4.03
C GLN A 383 27.13 11.89 -5.02
N LYS A 384 26.15 12.31 -5.82
CA LYS A 384 26.30 13.52 -6.67
C LYS A 384 26.46 14.78 -5.84
N GLN A 385 25.65 14.97 -4.79
CA GLN A 385 25.75 16.12 -3.89
C GLN A 385 27.09 16.17 -3.15
N ILE A 386 27.62 15.03 -2.69
CA ILE A 386 28.96 14.93 -2.10
C ILE A 386 30.02 15.37 -3.12
N ALA A 387 29.98 14.84 -4.35
CA ALA A 387 30.94 15.21 -5.40
C ALA A 387 30.86 16.70 -5.78
N GLU A 388 29.66 17.30 -5.83
CA GLU A 388 29.48 18.74 -6.04
C GLU A 388 30.00 19.57 -4.87
N HIS A 389 29.77 19.14 -3.63
CA HIS A 389 30.29 19.80 -2.43
C HIS A 389 31.82 19.78 -2.39
N SER A 390 32.45 18.64 -2.67
CA SER A 390 33.92 18.54 -2.76
C SER A 390 34.50 19.47 -3.83
N LYS A 391 33.85 19.61 -5.00
CA LYS A 391 34.26 20.58 -6.03
C LYS A 391 34.14 22.02 -5.56
N ARG A 392 33.08 22.38 -4.83
CA ARG A 392 32.91 23.73 -4.26
C ARG A 392 33.97 24.03 -3.20
N ASN A 393 34.32 23.05 -2.36
CA ASN A 393 35.36 23.23 -1.35
C ASN A 393 36.73 23.49 -1.99
N LEU A 394 37.14 22.72 -3.01
CA LEU A 394 38.37 22.96 -3.75
C LEU A 394 38.39 24.38 -4.37
N SER A 395 37.29 24.79 -5.01
CA SER A 395 37.17 26.14 -5.57
C SER A 395 37.19 27.26 -4.51
N LEU A 396 36.82 26.98 -3.26
CA LEU A 396 36.95 27.93 -2.14
C LEU A 396 38.38 27.98 -1.60
N GLU A 397 39.10 26.85 -1.57
CA GLU A 397 40.52 26.81 -1.24
C GLU A 397 41.35 27.61 -2.26
N ASP A 398 41.09 27.42 -3.57
CA ASP A 398 41.73 28.19 -4.65
C ASP A 398 41.47 29.71 -4.49
N LEU A 399 40.21 30.11 -4.24
CA LEU A 399 39.85 31.52 -4.01
C LEU A 399 40.49 32.12 -2.75
N ASN A 400 40.65 31.34 -1.68
CA ASN A 400 41.34 31.80 -0.47
C ASN A 400 42.83 32.05 -0.75
N VAL A 401 43.49 31.18 -1.51
CA VAL A 401 44.89 31.37 -1.94
C VAL A 401 45.03 32.62 -2.83
N GLU A 402 44.07 32.86 -3.74
CA GLU A 402 44.06 34.09 -4.56
C GLU A 402 43.85 35.36 -3.71
N ALA A 403 42.99 35.30 -2.69
CA ALA A 403 42.77 36.39 -1.74
C ALA A 403 44.02 36.70 -0.90
N GLU A 404 44.71 35.69 -0.37
CA GLU A 404 45.96 35.87 0.38
C GLU A 404 47.07 36.50 -0.48
N ASN A 405 47.22 36.05 -1.73
CA ASN A 405 48.18 36.62 -2.68
C ASN A 405 47.85 38.09 -3.01
N THR A 406 46.56 38.42 -3.13
CA THR A 406 46.08 39.79 -3.34
C THR A 406 46.37 40.68 -2.13
N GLU A 407 46.12 40.19 -0.91
CA GLU A 407 46.41 40.95 0.33
C GLU A 407 47.92 41.20 0.50
N ARG A 408 48.75 40.20 0.18
CA ARG A 408 50.21 40.33 0.20
C ARG A 408 50.71 41.36 -0.82
N SER A 409 50.12 41.39 -2.00
CA SER A 409 50.43 42.38 -3.04
C SER A 409 50.03 43.80 -2.60
N LEU A 410 48.87 43.94 -1.95
CA LEU A 410 48.41 45.21 -1.34
C LEU A 410 49.33 45.70 -0.21
N LYS A 411 49.87 44.79 0.61
CA LYS A 411 50.87 45.13 1.64
C LYS A 411 52.17 45.64 1.03
N ASN A 412 52.66 45.01 -0.04
CA ASN A 412 53.86 45.46 -0.75
C ASN A 412 53.67 46.86 -1.36
N LEU A 413 52.56 47.10 -2.06
CA LEU A 413 52.25 48.41 -2.65
C LEU A 413 52.17 49.53 -1.60
N LYS A 414 51.60 49.25 -0.42
CA LYS A 414 51.60 50.22 0.70
C LYS A 414 53.01 50.50 1.23
N ALA A 415 53.89 49.51 1.29
CA ALA A 415 55.27 49.71 1.70
C ALA A 415 56.03 50.59 0.69
N GLU A 416 55.83 50.37 -0.62
CA GLU A 416 56.37 51.23 -1.68
C GLU A 416 55.82 52.67 -1.61
N GLU A 417 54.51 52.85 -1.41
CA GLU A 417 53.91 54.18 -1.23
C GLU A 417 54.55 54.94 -0.05
N THR A 418 54.85 54.24 1.05
CA THR A 418 55.49 54.81 2.23
C THR A 418 56.94 55.21 1.94
N LEU A 419 57.70 54.39 1.20
CA LEU A 419 59.06 54.71 0.76
C LEU A 419 59.10 55.90 -0.21
N VAL A 420 58.13 56.00 -1.13
CA VAL A 420 58.02 57.14 -2.06
C VAL A 420 57.73 58.43 -1.31
N LYS A 421 56.81 58.42 -0.33
CA LYS A 421 56.54 59.59 0.53
C LYS A 421 57.79 60.07 1.28
N ALA A 422 58.49 59.17 1.97
CA ALA A 422 59.74 59.51 2.67
C ALA A 422 60.82 60.08 1.73
N ARG A 423 60.85 59.66 0.46
CA ARG A 423 61.77 60.18 -0.55
C ARG A 423 61.38 61.58 -1.05
N ILE A 424 60.08 61.88 -1.13
CA ILE A 424 59.56 63.22 -1.43
C ILE A 424 59.87 64.18 -0.28
N ASP A 425 59.61 63.78 0.96
CA ASP A 425 59.88 64.62 2.15
C ASP A 425 61.36 65.02 2.23
N LYS A 426 62.27 64.09 1.90
CA LYS A 426 63.71 64.37 1.83
C LYS A 426 64.07 65.38 0.73
N LEU A 427 63.48 65.25 -0.47
CA LEU A 427 63.73 66.18 -1.57
C LEU A 427 63.32 67.62 -1.22
N ASN A 428 62.17 67.78 -0.55
CA ASN A 428 61.71 69.08 -0.07
C ASN A 428 62.68 69.69 0.96
N GLN A 429 63.30 68.86 1.80
CA GLN A 429 64.27 69.30 2.81
C GLN A 429 65.62 69.69 2.18
N ASP A 430 66.08 68.96 1.16
CA ASP A 430 67.27 69.29 0.38
C ASP A 430 67.07 70.63 -0.40
N GLU A 431 65.85 70.90 -0.88
CA GLU A 431 65.47 72.14 -1.59
C GLU A 431 65.55 73.39 -0.70
N GLU A 432 64.95 73.37 0.49
CA GLU A 432 65.03 74.48 1.47
C GLU A 432 66.49 74.76 1.87
N THR A 433 67.29 73.71 2.03
CA THR A 433 68.73 73.85 2.34
C THR A 433 69.50 74.57 1.22
N GLN A 434 69.13 74.34 -0.06
CA GLN A 434 69.70 75.08 -1.18
C GLN A 434 69.23 76.54 -1.22
N LYS A 435 67.94 76.82 -0.93
CA LYS A 435 67.39 78.19 -0.85
C LYS A 435 68.13 79.04 0.19
N GLU A 436 68.42 78.51 1.37
CA GLU A 436 69.23 79.21 2.38
C GLU A 436 70.68 79.47 1.93
N SER A 437 71.33 78.47 1.32
CA SER A 437 72.70 78.61 0.80
C SER A 437 72.81 79.73 -0.23
N PHE A 438 71.87 79.81 -1.17
CA PHE A 438 71.85 80.83 -2.23
C PHE A 438 71.65 82.25 -1.70
N LYS A 439 70.80 82.40 -0.68
CA LYS A 439 70.54 83.67 0.01
C LYS A 439 71.78 84.21 0.72
N LYS A 440 72.58 83.31 1.31
CA LYS A 440 73.84 83.66 1.99
C LYS A 440 74.91 84.12 1.00
N PHE A 441 75.07 83.39 -0.11
CA PHE A 441 75.98 83.75 -1.20
C PHE A 441 75.68 85.14 -1.79
N THR A 442 74.41 85.49 -1.99
CA THR A 442 74.03 86.81 -2.53
C THR A 442 74.39 87.95 -1.58
N GLN A 443 74.21 87.80 -0.27
CA GLN A 443 74.59 88.83 0.71
C GLN A 443 76.10 89.09 0.73
N GLU A 444 76.92 88.04 0.72
CA GLU A 444 78.38 88.17 0.71
C GLU A 444 78.89 88.83 -0.60
N TYR A 445 78.32 88.46 -1.75
CA TYR A 445 78.70 89.00 -3.05
C TYR A 445 78.39 90.51 -3.18
N PHE A 446 77.18 90.95 -2.80
CA PHE A 446 76.81 92.37 -2.89
C PHE A 446 77.58 93.26 -1.91
N THR A 447 77.91 92.75 -0.72
CA THR A 447 78.72 93.49 0.26
C THR A 447 80.11 93.81 -0.30
N LYS A 448 80.72 92.84 -1.00
CA LYS A 448 82.06 93.00 -1.58
C LYS A 448 82.13 94.05 -2.70
N ILE A 449 81.10 94.09 -3.55
CA ILE A 449 80.96 95.12 -4.61
C ILE A 449 80.84 96.53 -3.98
N PHE A 450 80.14 96.65 -2.85
CA PHE A 450 79.94 97.94 -2.17
C PHE A 450 81.26 98.57 -1.72
N ASP A 451 82.13 97.78 -1.08
CA ASP A 451 83.43 98.25 -0.59
C ASP A 451 84.40 98.64 -1.72
N GLU A 452 84.40 97.89 -2.84
CA GLU A 452 85.21 98.22 -4.01
C GLU A 452 84.76 99.56 -4.66
N MET A 453 83.45 99.77 -4.82
CA MET A 453 82.91 101.04 -5.35
C MET A 453 83.23 102.23 -4.45
N LYS A 454 83.15 102.06 -3.12
CA LYS A 454 83.50 103.09 -2.14
C LYS A 454 84.98 103.49 -2.22
N THR A 455 85.86 102.51 -2.37
CA THR A 455 87.32 102.73 -2.48
C THR A 455 87.69 103.54 -3.72
N LEU A 456 87.07 103.22 -4.87
CA LEU A 456 87.26 103.95 -6.13
C LEU A 456 86.86 105.43 -6.03
N TYR A 457 85.76 105.74 -5.35
CA TYR A 457 85.26 107.12 -5.23
C TYR A 457 86.18 108.02 -4.38
N GLN A 458 86.72 107.49 -3.28
CA GLN A 458 87.66 108.22 -2.42
C GLN A 458 88.96 108.60 -3.16
N GLN A 459 89.45 107.75 -4.07
CA GLN A 459 90.62 108.04 -4.90
C GLN A 459 90.37 109.21 -5.88
N VAL A 460 89.15 109.33 -6.41
CA VAL A 460 88.77 110.43 -7.32
C VAL A 460 88.67 111.77 -6.59
N LEU A 461 88.12 111.79 -5.37
CA LEU A 461 88.00 113.02 -4.57
C LEU A 461 89.37 113.61 -4.14
N GLY A 462 90.39 112.78 -3.93
CA GLY A 462 91.74 113.23 -3.54
C GLY A 462 92.48 114.06 -4.59
N LEU A 463 92.09 114.01 -5.87
CA LEU A 463 92.78 114.69 -6.98
C LEU A 463 92.34 116.16 -7.19
N LYS A 464 91.36 116.64 -6.41
CA LYS A 464 90.72 117.96 -6.56
C LYS A 464 91.68 119.17 -6.62
N PRO A 465 92.78 119.27 -5.84
CA PRO A 465 93.63 120.47 -5.82
C PRO A 465 94.50 120.69 -7.07
N LEU A 466 94.73 119.65 -7.89
CA LEU A 466 95.67 119.71 -9.01
C LEU A 466 95.06 120.26 -10.31
N PHE A 467 93.74 120.18 -10.47
CA PHE A 467 93.05 120.62 -11.70
C PHE A 467 92.78 122.12 -11.76
N ASP A 468 92.72 122.80 -10.61
CA ASP A 468 92.15 124.15 -10.48
C ASP A 468 93.04 125.29 -11.07
N ARG A 469 94.34 125.02 -11.29
CA ARG A 469 95.31 126.05 -11.73
C ARG A 469 95.62 126.06 -13.24
N ASN A 470 95.36 124.97 -13.96
CA ASN A 470 95.64 124.88 -15.41
C ASN A 470 94.42 125.18 -16.32
N LEU A 471 93.20 125.15 -15.79
CA LEU A 471 91.97 125.29 -16.60
C LEU A 471 91.49 126.74 -16.86
N LYS A 472 92.20 127.77 -16.35
CA LYS A 472 91.74 129.18 -16.39
C LYS A 472 92.24 130.07 -17.54
N ARG A 473 92.92 129.54 -18.57
CA ARG A 473 93.42 130.37 -19.70
C ARG A 473 93.01 130.01 -21.13
N PHE A 474 92.40 128.86 -21.41
CA PHE A 474 91.97 128.50 -22.78
C PHE A 474 90.60 127.79 -22.84
N GLY A 475 89.62 128.45 -23.47
CA GLY A 475 88.56 127.86 -24.28
C GLY A 475 87.46 126.99 -23.64
N LEU A 476 87.80 125.95 -22.87
CA LEU A 476 86.92 124.78 -22.65
C LEU A 476 86.23 124.68 -21.28
N GLY A 477 86.45 125.60 -20.35
CA GLY A 477 85.93 125.53 -18.97
C GLY A 477 84.42 125.81 -18.78
N LYS A 478 83.57 125.70 -19.81
CA LYS A 478 82.17 126.18 -19.79
C LYS A 478 81.07 125.11 -19.63
N VAL A 479 81.41 123.84 -19.44
CA VAL A 479 80.43 122.73 -19.40
C VAL A 479 80.34 122.02 -18.04
N PHE A 480 81.36 122.09 -17.18
CA PHE A 480 81.45 121.25 -15.96
C PHE A 480 81.16 121.94 -14.62
N LEU A 481 80.81 123.22 -14.59
CA LEU A 481 80.57 124.00 -13.35
C LEU A 481 79.18 124.65 -13.32
N LYS A 482 78.14 123.81 -13.28
CA LYS A 482 76.77 124.18 -12.88
C LYS A 482 76.09 123.02 -12.16
N ASN A 483 76.48 122.84 -10.89
CA ASN A 483 75.71 122.35 -9.74
C ASN A 483 76.70 121.82 -8.69
N ASP A 484 77.44 122.76 -8.08
CA ASP A 484 78.13 122.49 -6.82
C ASP A 484 77.08 122.31 -5.70
N LEU A 485 77.46 121.57 -4.64
CA LEU A 485 76.61 121.05 -3.54
C LEU A 485 75.87 119.74 -3.87
N LEU A 486 76.66 118.65 -3.92
CA LEU A 486 76.19 117.29 -3.66
C LEU A 486 76.77 116.87 -2.30
N ASP A 487 75.90 116.60 -1.33
CA ASP A 487 76.27 116.18 0.02
C ASP A 487 76.76 114.72 0.04
N GLU A 488 77.68 114.37 0.95
CA GLU A 488 78.12 112.98 1.14
C GLU A 488 76.92 112.09 1.52
N GLU A 489 75.96 112.63 2.28
CA GLU A 489 74.74 111.92 2.67
C GLU A 489 73.78 111.67 1.49
N GLU A 490 73.72 112.56 0.48
CA GLU A 490 72.90 112.34 -0.72
C GLU A 490 73.52 111.27 -1.64
N PHE A 491 74.85 111.23 -1.76
CA PHE A 491 75.54 110.17 -2.48
C PHE A 491 75.34 108.81 -1.81
N ASP A 492 75.54 108.73 -0.49
CA ASP A 492 75.41 107.48 0.27
C ASP A 492 73.96 106.94 0.19
N ASN A 493 72.96 107.82 0.19
CA ASN A 493 71.56 107.46 -0.05
C ASN A 493 71.28 107.00 -1.50
N ARG A 494 71.83 107.66 -2.52
CA ARG A 494 71.67 107.22 -3.93
C ARG A 494 72.34 105.87 -4.18
N VAL A 495 73.51 105.61 -3.59
CA VAL A 495 74.17 104.30 -3.70
C VAL A 495 73.37 103.22 -2.95
N LYS A 496 72.89 103.50 -1.73
CA LYS A 496 71.96 102.60 -1.01
C LYS A 496 70.68 102.32 -1.80
N GLN A 497 70.17 103.28 -2.57
CA GLN A 497 68.99 103.10 -3.40
C GLN A 497 69.27 102.21 -4.63
N ILE A 498 70.40 102.42 -5.33
CA ILE A 498 70.83 101.54 -6.44
C ILE A 498 71.07 100.11 -5.95
N VAL A 499 71.68 99.95 -4.77
CA VAL A 499 71.95 98.64 -4.16
C VAL A 499 70.67 97.98 -3.67
N ARG A 500 69.71 98.73 -3.10
CA ARG A 500 68.37 98.22 -2.80
C ARG A 500 67.65 97.76 -4.07
N ASP A 501 67.49 98.62 -5.08
CA ASP A 501 66.74 98.28 -6.31
C ASP A 501 67.34 97.07 -7.04
N LYS A 502 68.69 96.95 -7.11
CA LYS A 502 69.31 95.78 -7.74
C LYS A 502 69.29 94.52 -6.88
N SER A 503 69.36 94.64 -5.56
CA SER A 503 69.22 93.47 -4.67
C SER A 503 67.78 92.98 -4.58
N THR A 504 66.77 93.87 -4.54
CA THR A 504 65.36 93.48 -4.64
C THR A 504 65.03 92.92 -6.01
N ALA A 505 65.46 93.51 -7.13
CA ALA A 505 65.24 92.90 -8.45
C ALA A 505 65.88 91.50 -8.58
N SER A 506 67.03 91.27 -7.93
CA SER A 506 67.69 89.95 -7.91
C SER A 506 66.97 88.96 -6.98
N LEU A 507 66.49 89.40 -5.82
CA LEU A 507 65.68 88.60 -4.89
C LEU A 507 64.26 88.33 -5.42
N GLU A 508 63.66 89.26 -6.15
CA GLU A 508 62.37 89.07 -6.83
C GLU A 508 62.53 88.12 -8.01
N LEU A 509 63.64 88.18 -8.77
CA LEU A 509 63.92 87.16 -9.78
C LEU A 509 64.05 85.77 -9.13
N PHE A 510 64.75 85.66 -7.99
CA PHE A 510 64.86 84.38 -7.26
C PHE A 510 63.55 83.89 -6.65
N ASN A 511 62.70 84.79 -6.13
CA ASN A 511 61.38 84.44 -5.59
C ASN A 511 60.30 84.24 -6.69
N SER A 512 60.53 84.76 -7.91
CA SER A 512 59.63 84.62 -9.06
C SER A 512 59.76 83.27 -9.78
N ILE A 513 60.90 82.58 -9.63
CA ILE A 513 61.12 81.22 -10.15
C ILE A 513 60.12 80.22 -9.53
N ASP A 514 59.59 80.50 -8.33
CA ASP A 514 58.69 79.62 -7.59
C ASP A 514 57.19 80.04 -7.69
N ARG A 515 56.85 81.10 -8.43
CA ARG A 515 55.45 81.61 -8.52
C ARG A 515 55.05 82.22 -9.87
N HIS A 516 55.05 81.41 -10.94
CA HIS A 516 54.17 81.67 -12.09
C HIS A 516 53.63 80.38 -12.73
N TYR A 517 52.63 79.77 -12.09
CA TYR A 517 51.56 79.09 -12.82
C TYR A 517 50.49 80.14 -13.14
N ASP A 518 50.59 80.78 -14.29
CA ASP A 518 49.60 81.77 -14.73
C ASP A 518 48.59 81.13 -15.71
N LYS A 519 47.47 81.82 -15.93
CA LYS A 519 46.29 81.37 -16.67
C LYS A 519 46.58 80.92 -18.11
N ASN A 520 47.73 81.30 -18.66
CA ASN A 520 48.21 80.92 -19.98
C ASN A 520 48.71 79.46 -20.07
N ASP A 521 49.15 78.86 -18.95
CA ASP A 521 49.63 77.47 -18.95
C ASP A 521 48.51 76.45 -19.18
N LYS A 522 47.26 76.77 -18.81
CA LYS A 522 46.10 75.94 -19.18
C LYS A 522 45.84 75.94 -20.67
N ASP A 523 46.18 77.02 -21.38
CA ASP A 523 46.09 77.05 -22.84
C ASP A 523 47.29 76.34 -23.49
N PHE A 524 48.48 76.34 -22.86
CA PHE A 524 49.62 75.52 -23.29
C PHE A 524 49.38 74.01 -23.06
N GLU A 525 48.81 73.62 -21.92
CA GLU A 525 48.42 72.23 -21.60
C GLU A 525 47.29 71.76 -22.53
N ALA A 526 46.30 72.62 -22.82
CA ALA A 526 45.27 72.34 -23.80
C ALA A 526 45.84 72.22 -25.22
N ARG A 527 46.77 73.09 -25.63
CA ARG A 527 47.44 73.03 -26.94
C ARG A 527 48.31 71.78 -27.07
N THR A 528 49.12 71.43 -26.06
CA THR A 528 49.96 70.22 -26.09
C THR A 528 49.13 68.93 -26.08
N LYS A 529 48.03 68.84 -25.31
CA LYS A 529 47.06 67.73 -25.42
C LYS A 529 46.41 67.66 -26.81
N LYS A 530 46.12 68.80 -27.44
CA LYS A 530 45.60 68.86 -28.82
C LYS A 530 46.65 68.50 -29.86
N TRP A 531 47.93 68.77 -29.60
CA TRP A 531 49.07 68.44 -30.45
C TRP A 531 49.40 66.94 -30.38
N THR A 532 49.52 66.35 -29.17
CA THR A 532 49.73 64.90 -29.03
C THR A 532 48.56 64.10 -29.59
N HIS A 533 47.31 64.54 -29.40
CA HIS A 533 46.17 63.85 -30.00
C HIS A 533 46.07 64.00 -31.53
N LYS A 534 46.62 65.09 -32.11
CA LYS A 534 46.81 65.21 -33.56
C LYS A 534 47.98 64.36 -34.06
N GLU A 535 49.09 64.33 -33.34
CA GLU A 535 50.31 63.57 -33.70
C GLU A 535 50.05 62.06 -33.66
N VAL A 536 49.34 61.56 -32.65
CA VAL A 536 48.92 60.15 -32.57
C VAL A 536 47.97 59.80 -33.73
N LYS A 537 47.00 60.66 -34.07
CA LYS A 537 46.12 60.44 -35.23
C LYS A 537 46.87 60.56 -36.57
N HIS A 538 47.87 61.44 -36.66
CA HIS A 538 48.69 61.62 -37.87
C HIS A 538 49.67 60.46 -38.08
N ARG A 539 50.22 59.86 -37.02
CA ARG A 539 51.04 58.65 -37.10
C ARG A 539 50.21 57.41 -37.44
N ALA A 540 49.02 57.26 -36.84
CA ALA A 540 48.08 56.20 -37.17
C ALA A 540 47.55 56.30 -38.62
N ALA A 541 47.31 57.51 -39.14
CA ALA A 541 46.87 57.71 -40.52
C ALA A 541 47.97 57.51 -41.59
N ASN A 542 49.25 57.49 -41.19
CA ASN A 542 50.40 57.41 -42.11
C ASN A 542 51.26 56.14 -41.94
N ASN A 543 50.81 55.15 -41.16
CA ASN A 543 51.52 53.87 -40.93
C ASN A 543 53.00 54.00 -40.52
N ARG A 544 53.37 55.07 -39.81
CA ARG A 544 54.74 55.27 -39.31
C ARG A 544 54.86 54.83 -37.85
N ILE A 545 55.16 53.55 -37.68
CA ILE A 545 55.74 52.99 -36.47
C ILE A 545 57.26 53.15 -36.61
N SER A 546 57.92 53.79 -35.65
CA SER A 546 59.38 53.80 -35.56
C SER A 546 59.78 53.76 -34.09
N GLU A 547 60.21 52.59 -33.66
CA GLU A 547 60.93 52.36 -32.40
C GLU A 547 62.27 53.13 -32.43
N ASN A 548 62.83 53.44 -31.26
CA ASN A 548 64.29 53.46 -31.11
C ASN A 548 64.73 53.27 -29.64
N GLU A 549 65.52 52.22 -29.43
CA GLU A 549 66.72 52.24 -28.58
C GLU A 549 66.60 52.61 -27.09
N PHE A 550 65.68 51.96 -26.35
CA PHE A 550 65.99 51.52 -24.97
C PHE A 550 65.44 50.12 -24.62
N THR A 551 65.02 49.35 -25.63
CA THR A 551 64.49 47.99 -25.51
C THR A 551 65.38 46.99 -26.26
N GLN A 552 66.57 46.69 -25.72
CA GLN A 552 67.43 45.65 -26.30
C GLN A 552 68.31 44.90 -25.29
N PHE A 553 67.75 44.57 -24.11
CA PHE A 553 68.25 43.46 -23.29
C PHE A 553 67.10 42.62 -22.70
N LEU A 554 66.77 41.52 -23.41
CA LEU A 554 66.38 40.19 -22.89
C LEU A 554 65.21 40.16 -21.88
N ASP A 555 63.97 39.78 -22.18
CA ASP A 555 63.45 38.60 -22.93
C ASP A 555 64.08 37.24 -22.59
N ARG A 556 63.28 36.38 -21.94
CA ARG A 556 63.16 34.96 -22.33
C ARG A 556 61.72 34.45 -22.17
N SER A 557 61.13 34.08 -23.31
CA SER A 557 60.28 32.89 -23.55
C SER A 557 58.82 32.87 -23.03
N ALA A 558 57.82 32.34 -23.75
CA ALA A 558 57.71 31.95 -25.17
C ALA A 558 56.19 31.80 -25.54
N PRO A 559 55.77 31.10 -26.61
CA PRO A 559 55.27 31.73 -27.83
C PRO A 559 53.77 31.54 -28.08
N GLU A 560 53.22 32.33 -29.02
CA GLU A 560 51.94 31.99 -29.66
C GLU A 560 52.05 30.70 -30.51
N SER A 561 50.95 29.95 -30.61
CA SER A 561 50.62 29.30 -31.89
C SER A 561 49.10 29.14 -32.03
N ARG A 562 48.53 29.88 -32.98
CA ARG A 562 47.29 29.50 -33.67
C ARG A 562 47.65 28.79 -34.98
N PRO A 563 46.83 27.84 -35.43
CA PRO A 563 46.70 27.56 -36.85
C PRO A 563 45.25 27.74 -37.32
N THR A 564 45.08 28.47 -38.42
CA THR A 564 43.84 28.51 -39.21
C THR A 564 43.98 27.62 -40.44
N TYR A 565 42.91 26.87 -40.77
CA TYR A 565 42.34 26.54 -42.10
C TYR A 565 43.27 26.47 -43.35
N GLU A 566 43.09 25.60 -44.35
CA GLU A 566 41.97 24.76 -44.80
C GLU A 566 42.57 23.60 -45.64
N ASN A 567 42.09 22.35 -45.56
CA ASN A 567 41.23 21.64 -46.55
C ASN A 567 41.93 20.32 -46.99
N SER A 568 41.29 19.25 -47.49
CA SER A 568 39.86 18.86 -47.56
C SER A 568 39.75 17.33 -47.75
N GLN A 569 38.65 16.68 -47.34
CA GLN A 569 37.85 15.74 -48.16
C GLN A 569 36.71 15.06 -47.37
N SER A 570 35.64 14.74 -48.09
CA SER A 570 34.38 14.19 -47.60
C SER A 570 34.37 12.66 -47.43
N GLN A 571 33.59 12.14 -46.48
CA GLN A 571 32.46 11.26 -46.83
C GLN A 571 31.39 11.17 -45.72
N LYS A 572 30.20 10.66 -46.08
CA LYS A 572 28.90 10.88 -45.42
C LYS A 572 28.39 9.69 -44.60
N ASN A 573 27.63 10.02 -43.55
CA ASN A 573 26.41 9.36 -43.03
C ASN A 573 26.40 7.85 -42.71
N LYS A 574 26.11 7.51 -41.43
CA LYS A 574 24.77 7.12 -40.89
C LYS A 574 24.94 6.79 -39.39
N LEU A 575 24.05 7.19 -38.47
CA LEU A 575 22.69 6.68 -38.22
C LEU A 575 22.64 5.18 -37.87
N THR A 576 22.84 4.89 -36.58
CA THR A 576 21.88 4.19 -35.70
C THR A 576 22.07 4.69 -34.27
#